data_AF-A0A0E4H362-F1
#
_entry.id   AF-A0A0E4H362-F1
#
_cell.length_a   1.000
_cell.length_b   1.000
_cell.length_c   1.000
_cell.angle_alpha   90.00
_cell.angle_beta   90.00
_cell.angle_gamma   90.00
#
_symmetry.space_group_name_H-M   'P 1'
#
loop_
_entity.id
_entity.type
_entity.pdbx_description
1 polymer ?
#
loop_
_entity_poly.entity_id
_entity_poly.type
_entity_poly.pdbx_seq_one_letter_code
_entity_poly.pdbx_strand_id
1 'polypeptide(L)'
;MIDKDRIISDQQKKIERIEKLQEELHAISMFGMFTIKVLGVPDKNGTLEEMMNIMHKLSHVIEDVLDGADPKKAIKENLTSFEEDSEEEE
;
A
#
# COMPACT_ATOMS: atom_id res chain seq x y z
N MET A 1 31.56 12.68 20.50
CA MET A 1 31.34 11.39 19.80
C MET A 1 29.86 11.30 19.52
N ILE A 2 29.46 11.00 18.28
CA ILE A 2 28.06 10.76 17.95
C ILE A 2 27.69 9.40 18.53
N ASP A 3 26.57 9.35 19.25
CA ASP A 3 26.02 8.11 19.80
C ASP A 3 25.33 7.33 18.67
N LYS A 4 26.13 6.51 17.99
CA LYS A 4 25.71 5.72 16.83
C LYS A 4 24.60 4.73 17.20
N ASP A 5 24.64 4.18 18.41
CA ASP A 5 23.67 3.19 18.88
C ASP A 5 22.30 3.84 19.10
N ARG A 6 22.27 5.05 19.66
CA ARG A 6 21.03 5.84 19.75
C ARG A 6 20.44 6.13 18.37
N ILE A 7 21.27 6.51 17.39
CA ILE A 7 20.80 6.77 16.03
C ILE A 7 20.22 5.52 15.39
N ILE A 8 20.88 4.37 15.52
CA ILE A 8 20.38 3.10 15.00
C ILE A 8 19.03 2.74 15.63
N SER A 9 18.92 2.85 16.97
CA SER A 9 17.67 2.58 17.67
C SER A 9 16.53 3.49 17.24
N ASP A 10 16.80 4.78 17.05
CA ASP A 10 15.80 5.75 16.60
C ASP A 10 15.34 5.50 15.14
N GLN A 11 16.23 5.00 14.27
CA GLN A 11 15.87 4.59 12.92
C GLN A 11 15.06 3.29 12.91
N GLN A 12 15.42 2.29 13.72
CA GLN A 12 14.65 1.06 13.86
C GLN A 12 13.21 1.34 14.32
N LYS A 13 13.01 2.21 15.32
CA LYS A 13 11.67 2.63 15.75
C LYS A 13 10.88 3.39 14.68
N LYS A 14 11.53 4.01 13.70
CA LYS A 14 10.85 4.61 12.54
C LYS A 14 10.42 3.53 11.57
N ILE A 15 11.29 2.57 11.28
CA ILE A 15 11.01 1.42 10.42
C ILE A 15 9.83 0.60 10.98
N GLU A 16 9.86 0.24 12.27
CA GLU A 16 8.75 -0.47 12.95
C GLU A 16 7.40 0.25 12.84
N ARG A 17 7.40 1.59 12.88
CA ARG A 17 6.17 2.39 12.70
C ARG A 17 5.68 2.39 11.25
N ILE A 18 6.59 2.28 10.28
CA ILE A 18 6.26 2.19 8.86
C ILE A 18 5.77 0.77 8.53
N GLU A 19 6.39 -0.27 9.09
CA GLU A 19 5.90 -1.67 9.02
C GLU A 19 4.46 -1.75 9.54
N LYS A 20 4.20 -1.22 10.73
CA LYS A 20 2.84 -1.20 11.28
C LYS A 20 1.86 -0.41 10.41
N LEU A 21 2.29 0.72 9.84
CA LEU A 21 1.46 1.48 8.90
C LEU A 21 1.15 0.65 7.63
N GLN A 22 2.12 -0.09 7.10
CA GLN A 22 1.93 -0.99 5.97
C GLN A 22 0.89 -2.07 6.28
N GLU A 23 0.99 -2.74 7.44
CA GLU A 23 0.02 -3.73 7.90
C GLU A 23 -1.38 -3.14 8.05
N GLU A 24 -1.50 -1.94 8.64
CA GLU A 24 -2.78 -1.25 8.81
C GLU A 24 -3.41 -0.87 7.46
N LEU A 25 -2.64 -0.36 6.50
CA LEU A 25 -3.12 -0.05 5.15
C LEU A 25 -3.60 -1.31 4.41
N HIS A 26 -2.83 -2.40 4.50
CA HIS A 26 -3.20 -3.69 3.93
C HIS A 26 -4.52 -4.18 4.53
N ALA A 27 -4.65 -4.18 5.87
CA ALA A 27 -5.87 -4.60 6.55
C ALA A 27 -7.08 -3.72 6.21
N ILE A 28 -6.93 -2.40 6.17
CA ILE A 28 -8.00 -1.46 5.81
C ILE A 28 -8.48 -1.72 4.38
N SER A 29 -7.57 -1.88 3.42
CA SER A 29 -7.92 -2.15 2.03
C SER A 29 -8.70 -3.46 1.86
N MET A 30 -8.25 -4.54 2.52
CA MET A 30 -8.92 -5.84 2.50
C MET A 30 -10.30 -5.78 3.15
N PHE A 31 -10.41 -5.10 4.29
CA PHE A 31 -11.69 -4.94 4.98
C PHE A 31 -12.65 -4.07 4.16
N GLY A 32 -12.18 -2.96 3.60
CA GLY A 32 -12.97 -2.10 2.71
C GLY A 32 -13.48 -2.88 1.50
N MET A 33 -12.61 -3.63 0.83
CA MET A 33 -13.00 -4.48 -0.30
C MET A 33 -14.04 -5.53 0.11
N PHE A 34 -13.90 -6.16 1.28
CA PHE A 34 -14.90 -7.08 1.83
C PHE A 34 -16.26 -6.39 2.04
N THR A 35 -16.28 -5.18 2.60
CA THR A 35 -17.55 -4.45 2.81
C THR A 35 -18.27 -4.13 1.50
N ILE A 36 -17.52 -3.81 0.44
CA ILE A 36 -18.08 -3.49 -0.88
C ILE A 36 -18.61 -4.76 -1.54
N LYS A 37 -17.75 -5.78 -1.71
CA LYS A 37 -18.07 -6.98 -2.49
C LYS A 37 -18.97 -7.98 -1.77
N VAL A 38 -18.83 -8.12 -0.46
CA VAL A 38 -19.52 -9.16 0.32
C VAL A 38 -20.73 -8.61 1.06
N LEU A 39 -20.57 -7.44 1.71
CA LEU A 39 -21.68 -6.82 2.43
C LEU A 39 -22.57 -5.95 1.53
N GLY A 40 -22.19 -5.76 0.27
CA GLY A 40 -22.99 -5.06 -0.74
C GLY A 40 -23.12 -3.57 -0.47
N VAL A 41 -22.10 -2.94 0.14
CA VAL A 41 -22.08 -1.48 0.28
C VAL A 41 -22.11 -0.85 -1.12
N PRO A 42 -23.05 0.09 -1.38
CA PRO A 42 -23.18 0.67 -2.71
C PRO A 42 -21.92 1.42 -3.15
N ASP A 43 -21.35 1.01 -4.28
CA ASP A 43 -20.26 1.71 -4.96
C ASP A 43 -20.62 1.91 -6.43
N LYS A 44 -21.42 2.95 -6.70
CA LYS A 44 -22.12 3.13 -7.98
C LYS A 44 -21.20 3.20 -9.19
N ASN A 45 -19.99 3.72 -9.01
CA ASN A 45 -19.04 3.98 -10.09
C ASN A 45 -17.73 3.19 -9.89
N GLY A 46 -17.69 2.20 -8.99
CA GLY A 46 -16.48 1.42 -8.68
C GLY A 46 -15.35 2.21 -8.00
N THR A 47 -15.57 3.48 -7.67
CA THR A 47 -14.53 4.38 -7.14
C THR A 47 -14.04 3.91 -5.78
N LEU A 48 -14.93 3.40 -4.92
CA LEU A 48 -14.52 2.93 -3.61
C LEU A 48 -13.71 1.63 -3.72
N GLU A 49 -14.12 0.72 -4.61
CA GLU A 49 -13.38 -0.50 -4.92
C GLU A 49 -11.99 -0.17 -5.48
N GLU A 50 -11.91 0.74 -6.44
CA GLU A 50 -10.65 1.20 -7.01
C GLU A 50 -9.74 1.76 -5.92
N MET A 51 -10.24 2.69 -5.08
CA MET A 51 -9.47 3.25 -3.97
C MET A 51 -8.94 2.18 -3.00
N MET A 52 -9.73 1.15 -2.70
CA MET A 52 -9.27 0.03 -1.85
C MET A 52 -8.16 -0.76 -2.56
N ASN A 53 -8.28 -1.01 -3.86
CA ASN A 53 -7.24 -1.67 -4.65
C ASN A 53 -5.95 -0.83 -4.70
N ILE A 54 -6.04 0.50 -4.87
CA ILE A 54 -4.87 1.39 -4.82
C ILE A 54 -4.19 1.29 -3.45
N MET A 55 -4.96 1.35 -2.37
CA MET A 55 -4.43 1.27 -1.01
C MET A 55 -3.75 -0.08 -0.74
N HIS A 56 -4.32 -1.17 -1.23
CA HIS A 56 -3.73 -2.50 -1.17
C HIS A 56 -2.39 -2.56 -1.90
N LYS A 57 -2.34 -2.11 -3.16
CA LYS A 57 -1.09 -2.04 -3.94
C LYS A 57 -0.05 -1.14 -3.28
N LEU A 58 -0.45 0.00 -2.72
CA LEU A 58 0.45 0.89 -1.97
C LEU A 58 1.03 0.22 -0.72
N SER A 59 0.25 -0.62 -0.03
CA SER A 59 0.77 -1.38 1.11
C SER A 59 1.90 -2.33 0.68
N HIS A 60 1.79 -2.99 -0.47
CA HIS A 60 2.86 -3.83 -1.02
C HIS A 60 4.06 -3.02 -1.52
N VAL A 61 3.86 -1.82 -2.08
CA VAL A 61 4.98 -0.91 -2.38
C VAL A 61 5.79 -0.59 -1.12
N ILE A 62 5.13 -0.33 0.01
CA ILE A 62 5.81 -0.03 1.27
C ILE A 62 6.55 -1.27 1.78
N GLU A 63 5.93 -2.45 1.71
CA GLU A 63 6.54 -3.73 2.06
C GLU A 63 7.83 -3.98 1.27
N ASP A 64 7.77 -3.87 -0.05
CA ASP A 64 8.93 -4.06 -0.93
C ASP A 64 10.08 -3.08 -0.59
N VAL A 65 9.76 -1.83 -0.27
CA VAL A 65 10.76 -0.83 0.12
C VAL A 65 11.37 -1.14 1.49
N LEU A 66 10.57 -1.63 2.44
CA LEU A 66 11.07 -2.09 3.75
C LEU A 66 12.00 -3.30 3.61
N ASP A 67 11.71 -4.19 2.65
CA ASP A 67 12.55 -5.32 2.26
C ASP A 67 13.82 -4.91 1.46
N GLY A 68 13.97 -3.62 1.18
CA GLY A 68 15.17 -3.04 0.58
C GLY A 68 15.11 -2.82 -0.92
N ALA A 69 13.92 -2.91 -1.54
CA ALA A 69 13.73 -2.53 -2.93
C ALA A 69 13.89 -1.01 -3.15
N ASP A 70 14.30 -0.62 -4.36
CA ASP A 70 14.25 0.78 -4.78
C ASP A 70 12.79 1.25 -4.90
N PRO A 71 12.42 2.42 -4.33
CA PRO A 71 11.04 2.90 -4.36
C PRO A 71 10.43 3.03 -5.75
N LYS A 72 11.20 3.47 -6.75
CA LYS A 72 10.67 3.60 -8.13
C LYS A 72 10.39 2.24 -8.73
N LYS A 73 11.25 1.25 -8.44
CA LYS A 73 11.04 -0.12 -8.88
C LYS A 73 9.82 -0.74 -8.20
N ALA A 74 9.68 -0.62 -6.88
CA ALA A 74 8.52 -1.13 -6.13
C ALA A 74 7.20 -0.51 -6.62
N ILE A 75 7.17 0.81 -6.84
CA ILE A 75 6.03 1.51 -7.45
C ILE A 75 5.73 0.93 -8.84
N LYS A 76 6.77 0.76 -9.66
CA LYS A 76 6.59 0.24 -11.02
C LYS A 76 5.97 -1.16 -10.99
N GLU A 77 6.45 -2.05 -10.12
CA GLU A 77 5.99 -3.45 -10.08
C GLU A 77 4.56 -3.60 -9.54
N ASN A 78 4.13 -2.72 -8.63
CA ASN A 78 2.81 -2.83 -8.00
C ASN A 78 1.74 -1.91 -8.57
N LEU A 79 2.10 -0.74 -9.11
CA LEU A 79 1.15 0.32 -9.52
C LEU A 79 1.09 0.53 -11.04
N THR A 80 1.91 -0.09 -11.89
CA THR A 80 1.86 0.16 -13.36
C THR A 80 0.59 -0.34 -14.05
N SER A 81 -0.20 -1.18 -13.40
CA SER A 81 -1.53 -1.58 -13.90
C SER A 81 -2.57 -0.43 -13.95
N PHE A 82 -2.23 0.79 -13.52
CA PHE A 82 -3.09 1.97 -13.75
C PHE A 82 -3.09 2.49 -15.19
N GLU A 83 -2.11 2.10 -16.02
CA GLU A 83 -2.06 2.54 -17.43
C GLU A 83 -2.82 1.60 -18.38
N GLU A 84 -3.13 0.36 -17.98
CA GLU A 84 -3.74 -0.65 -18.87
C GLU A 84 -5.27 -0.76 -18.75
N ASP A 85 -5.89 -0.28 -17.65
CA ASP A 85 -7.35 -0.35 -17.43
C ASP A 85 -8.13 0.82 -18.09
N SER A 86 -7.47 1.69 -18.85
CA SER A 86 -8.11 2.82 -19.57
C SER A 86 -8.38 2.57 -21.06
N GLU A 87 -8.14 1.35 -21.58
CA GLU A 87 -8.31 1.02 -23.00
C GLU A 87 -9.23 -0.20 -23.28
N GLU A 88 -10.31 -0.40 -22.52
CA GLU A 88 -11.39 -1.33 -22.90
C GLU A 88 -12.79 -0.69 -22.80
N GLU A 89 -13.05 0.36 -23.58
CA GLU A 89 -14.39 0.69 -24.08
C GLU A 89 -14.29 1.28 -25.50
N GLU A 90 -14.21 0.43 -26.54
CA GLU A 90 -14.82 0.65 -27.87
C GLU A 90 -15.01 -0.66 -28.65
#